data_AF-A0A3D3K3A1-F1
#
_entry.id   AF-A0A3D3K3A1-F1
#
_cell.length_a   1.000
_cell.length_b   1.000
_cell.length_c   1.000
_cell.angle_alpha   90.00
_cell.angle_beta   90.00
_cell.angle_gamma   90.00
#
_symmetry.space_group_name_H-M   'P 1'
#
loop_
_entity.id
_entity.type
_entity.pdbx_description
1 polymer ?
#
loop_
_entity_poly.entity_id
_entity_poly.type
_entity_poly.pdbx_seq_one_letter_code
_entity_poly.pdbx_strand_id
1 'polypeptide(L)'
;MKSVISKILIISLAFNSFYFLNAQVKVDYNKVGAYKYQLQFMAFSKHPDAIAFEKNVRKISDFFITNSETMKNRKGFDLKMITYGARWNDRTAEWTIKPVRPYQFGLRGELVFLFQLFLTNGNQWTVEPPYMKLYINETETGGHAGLLNDGEANSELKKYFFVSTLRSEIAPGVHYYNSLTNTSGQIVVFNPKRAPYWLPVTVRELTQAKLNYYKNGSESDKAVYDFIKPIVDAMGEEELNAPAFYGSEDAILNVNGKGQGLQIMKFNPDYWDRTLPPSSIQYITIFYNEFGYNCADENCWKSKKAEFYRDNGHSEFWEEITKEIPLEKLGNLIDKK
;
A
#
# COMPACT_ATOMS: atom_id res chain seq x y z
N MET A 1 21.73 23.42 -47.87
CA MET A 1 21.36 23.11 -46.47
C MET A 1 19.96 23.63 -46.08
N LYS A 2 18.92 23.40 -46.90
CA LYS A 2 17.52 23.70 -46.53
C LYS A 2 16.50 22.60 -46.91
N SER A 3 16.91 21.47 -47.52
CA SER A 3 15.98 20.40 -47.91
C SER A 3 16.11 19.08 -47.12
N VAL A 4 16.99 19.00 -46.12
CA VAL A 4 17.15 17.78 -45.30
C VAL A 4 16.41 17.88 -43.95
N ILE A 5 16.15 19.10 -43.48
CA ILE A 5 15.51 19.35 -42.16
C ILE A 5 13.98 19.09 -42.19
N SER A 6 13.33 19.20 -43.36
CA SER A 6 11.88 18.99 -43.48
C SER A 6 11.45 17.51 -43.46
N LYS A 7 12.31 16.57 -43.88
CA LYS A 7 11.96 15.14 -43.91
C LYS A 7 12.18 14.42 -42.58
N ILE A 8 13.10 14.91 -41.75
CA ILE A 8 13.37 14.35 -40.41
C ILE A 8 12.28 14.77 -39.41
N LEU A 9 11.71 15.97 -39.55
CA LEU A 9 10.65 16.45 -38.65
C LEU A 9 9.31 15.72 -38.85
N ILE A 10 9.00 15.25 -40.06
CA ILE A 10 7.75 14.52 -40.35
C ILE A 10 7.83 13.05 -39.88
N ILE A 11 9.03 12.44 -39.88
CA ILE A 11 9.20 11.07 -39.42
C ILE A 11 9.17 10.98 -37.88
N SER A 12 9.69 11.98 -37.16
CA SER A 12 9.64 12.00 -35.69
C SER A 12 8.25 12.35 -35.11
N LEU A 13 7.38 13.03 -35.86
CA LEU A 13 6.00 13.27 -35.47
C LEU A 13 5.08 12.07 -35.75
N ALA A 14 5.43 11.22 -36.72
CA ALA A 14 4.74 9.95 -36.96
C ALA A 14 5.13 8.87 -35.92
N PHE A 15 6.38 8.83 -35.45
CA PHE A 15 6.81 7.78 -34.50
C PHE A 15 6.27 7.94 -33.07
N ASN A 16 5.84 9.13 -32.65
CA ASN A 16 5.16 9.34 -31.36
C ASN A 16 3.63 9.17 -31.42
N SER A 17 3.04 9.07 -32.62
CA SER A 17 1.60 8.88 -32.80
C SER A 17 1.22 7.43 -33.13
N PHE A 18 2.19 6.52 -33.27
CA PHE A 18 1.95 5.08 -33.49
C PHE A 18 1.77 4.24 -32.21
N TYR A 19 1.99 4.81 -31.01
CA TYR A 19 1.76 4.11 -29.73
C TYR A 19 0.34 4.30 -29.15
N PHE A 20 -0.52 5.04 -29.83
CA PHE A 20 -1.95 5.12 -29.51
C PHE A 20 -2.81 4.88 -30.76
N LEU A 21 -2.44 3.88 -31.57
CA LEU A 21 -3.46 3.21 -32.36
C LEU A 21 -4.32 2.41 -31.38
N ASN A 22 -5.52 2.94 -31.13
CA ASN A 22 -6.64 2.30 -30.44
C ASN A 22 -7.00 0.97 -31.10
N ALA A 23 -6.15 -0.05 -30.99
CA ALA A 23 -6.64 -1.39 -30.81
C ALA A 23 -7.24 -1.38 -29.41
N GLN A 24 -8.50 -0.89 -29.29
CA GLN A 24 -9.32 -1.20 -28.13
C GLN A 24 -9.29 -2.71 -28.02
N VAL A 25 -8.53 -3.20 -27.05
CA VAL A 25 -8.40 -4.61 -26.87
C VAL A 25 -9.76 -5.09 -26.41
N LYS A 26 -10.41 -5.84 -27.30
CA LYS A 26 -11.76 -6.34 -27.06
C LYS A 26 -11.64 -7.44 -26.02
N VAL A 27 -12.20 -7.19 -24.84
CA VAL A 27 -12.25 -8.13 -23.73
C VAL A 27 -13.60 -8.84 -23.75
N ASP A 28 -13.61 -10.15 -23.47
CA ASP A 28 -14.80 -10.97 -23.31
C ASP A 28 -15.22 -11.00 -21.85
N TYR A 29 -16.16 -10.14 -21.48
CA TYR A 29 -16.70 -10.03 -20.12
C TYR A 29 -17.72 -11.10 -19.73
N ASN A 30 -18.16 -11.94 -20.69
CA ASN A 30 -19.19 -12.94 -20.43
C ASN A 30 -18.61 -14.29 -20.03
N LYS A 31 -17.36 -14.57 -20.42
CA LYS A 31 -16.69 -15.82 -20.08
C LYS A 31 -16.49 -15.94 -18.57
N VAL A 32 -16.93 -17.06 -18.01
CA VAL A 32 -16.66 -17.41 -16.61
C VAL A 32 -15.25 -17.96 -16.50
N GLY A 33 -14.41 -17.33 -15.68
CA GLY A 33 -13.03 -17.75 -15.47
C GLY A 33 -12.82 -18.72 -14.32
N ALA A 34 -11.61 -19.27 -14.30
CA ALA A 34 -11.10 -20.15 -13.27
C ALA A 34 -10.48 -19.36 -12.11
N TYR A 35 -10.23 -20.08 -11.02
CA TYR A 35 -9.51 -19.58 -9.86
C TYR A 35 -8.21 -20.38 -9.69
N LYS A 36 -7.11 -19.66 -9.42
CA LYS A 36 -5.84 -20.25 -9.06
C LYS A 36 -5.21 -19.50 -7.90
N TYR A 37 -4.75 -20.26 -6.91
CA TYR A 37 -3.88 -19.76 -5.86
C TYR A 37 -2.42 -20.10 -6.19
N GLN A 38 -1.52 -19.13 -6.06
CA GLN A 38 -0.10 -19.30 -6.28
C GLN A 38 0.71 -18.67 -5.14
N LEU A 39 1.63 -19.44 -4.57
CA LEU A 39 2.66 -18.92 -3.68
C LEU A 39 3.86 -18.45 -4.50
N GLN A 40 4.25 -17.17 -4.40
CA GLN A 40 5.45 -16.64 -5.06
C GLN A 40 6.63 -16.56 -4.07
N PHE A 41 6.92 -17.69 -3.42
CA PHE A 41 8.07 -17.89 -2.51
C PHE A 41 8.94 -19.04 -3.05
N MET A 42 9.42 -18.96 -4.29
CA MET A 42 9.98 -20.14 -4.97
C MET A 42 11.13 -20.81 -4.21
N ALA A 43 11.88 -20.07 -3.39
CA ALA A 43 12.96 -20.61 -2.59
C ALA A 43 12.58 -20.96 -1.14
N PHE A 44 11.39 -20.57 -0.66
CA PHE A 44 10.97 -20.72 0.74
C PHE A 44 9.68 -21.51 0.97
N SER A 45 9.03 -21.96 -0.10
CA SER A 45 7.77 -22.70 -0.07
C SER A 45 7.79 -24.01 0.73
N LYS A 46 8.97 -24.56 1.03
CA LYS A 46 9.14 -25.79 1.82
C LYS A 46 9.37 -25.56 3.31
N HIS A 47 9.58 -24.31 3.76
CA HIS A 47 9.80 -24.03 5.18
C HIS A 47 8.49 -24.18 5.97
N PRO A 48 8.47 -24.81 7.16
CA PRO A 48 7.25 -25.01 7.95
C PRO A 48 6.46 -23.72 8.21
N ASP A 49 7.13 -22.64 8.61
CA ASP A 49 6.46 -21.33 8.79
C ASP A 49 5.91 -20.75 7.50
N ALA A 50 6.55 -20.96 6.34
CA ALA A 50 6.02 -20.47 5.06
C ALA A 50 4.75 -21.25 4.66
N ILE A 51 4.73 -22.56 4.88
CA ILE A 51 3.55 -23.42 4.65
C ILE A 51 2.41 -23.02 5.60
N ALA A 52 2.71 -22.78 6.88
CA ALA A 52 1.74 -22.33 7.86
C ALA A 52 1.20 -20.93 7.51
N PHE A 53 2.07 -20.01 7.08
CA PHE A 53 1.69 -18.67 6.67
C PHE A 53 0.79 -18.73 5.43
N GLU A 54 1.15 -19.51 4.41
CA GLU A 54 0.31 -19.73 3.24
C GLU A 54 -1.10 -20.22 3.63
N LYS A 55 -1.19 -21.19 4.54
CA LYS A 55 -2.47 -21.68 5.05
C LYS A 55 -3.28 -20.59 5.74
N ASN A 56 -2.62 -19.70 6.50
CA ASN A 56 -3.28 -18.58 7.15
C ASN A 56 -3.75 -17.51 6.15
N VAL A 57 -2.91 -17.16 5.17
CA VAL A 57 -3.25 -16.21 4.10
C VAL A 57 -4.39 -16.76 3.23
N ARG A 58 -4.45 -18.07 3.01
CA ARG A 58 -5.56 -18.69 2.28
C ARG A 58 -6.92 -18.51 2.97
N LYS A 59 -6.96 -18.40 4.30
CA LYS A 59 -8.21 -18.06 5.01
C LYS A 59 -8.69 -16.65 4.64
N ILE A 60 -7.76 -15.71 4.47
CA ILE A 60 -8.08 -14.35 4.00
C ILE A 60 -8.59 -14.42 2.57
N SER A 61 -7.91 -15.14 1.68
CA SER A 61 -8.37 -15.28 0.30
C SER A 61 -9.77 -15.86 0.21
N ASP A 62 -10.02 -16.93 0.97
CA ASP A 62 -11.29 -17.64 0.97
C ASP A 62 -12.41 -16.73 1.53
N PHE A 63 -12.11 -15.85 2.50
CA PHE A 63 -13.04 -14.84 2.98
C PHE A 63 -13.48 -13.89 1.87
N PHE A 64 -12.54 -13.31 1.12
CA PHE A 64 -12.88 -12.39 0.01
C PHE A 64 -13.66 -13.12 -1.09
N ILE A 65 -13.22 -14.30 -1.51
CA ILE A 65 -13.90 -15.09 -2.54
C ILE A 65 -15.32 -15.47 -2.12
N THR A 66 -15.54 -15.80 -0.85
CA THR A 66 -16.86 -16.22 -0.37
C THR A 66 -17.83 -15.05 -0.27
N ASN A 67 -17.33 -13.86 0.07
CA ASN A 67 -18.17 -12.70 0.38
C ASN A 67 -18.29 -11.68 -0.76
N SER A 68 -17.45 -11.73 -1.79
CA SER A 68 -17.54 -10.86 -2.97
C SER A 68 -18.31 -11.54 -4.11
N GLU A 69 -19.38 -10.93 -4.59
CA GLU A 69 -20.14 -11.39 -5.74
C GLU A 69 -19.31 -11.34 -7.02
N THR A 70 -18.50 -10.29 -7.16
CA THR A 70 -17.53 -10.15 -8.25
C THR A 70 -16.54 -11.32 -8.28
N MET A 71 -15.94 -11.68 -7.13
CA MET A 71 -15.00 -12.80 -7.05
C MET A 71 -15.66 -14.18 -7.15
N LYS A 72 -16.93 -14.34 -6.77
CA LYS A 72 -17.67 -15.60 -6.95
C LYS A 72 -18.01 -15.88 -8.40
N ASN A 73 -18.46 -14.87 -9.14
CA ASN A 73 -18.94 -15.04 -10.50
C ASN A 73 -17.80 -15.09 -11.53
N ARG A 74 -16.67 -14.41 -11.27
CA ARG A 74 -15.47 -14.40 -12.14
C ARG A 74 -15.79 -14.17 -13.63
N LYS A 75 -16.73 -13.27 -13.90
CA LYS A 75 -17.13 -12.93 -15.26
C LYS A 75 -16.07 -12.01 -15.87
N GLY A 76 -15.48 -12.45 -16.97
CA GLY A 76 -14.52 -11.71 -17.76
C GLY A 76 -13.05 -11.89 -17.40
N PHE A 77 -12.73 -12.71 -16.39
CA PHE A 77 -11.36 -12.87 -15.92
C PHE A 77 -11.10 -14.22 -15.26
N ASP A 78 -9.87 -14.72 -15.38
CA ASP A 78 -9.31 -15.67 -14.41
C ASP A 78 -8.86 -14.94 -13.16
N LEU A 79 -9.19 -15.48 -11.97
CA LEU A 79 -8.72 -14.95 -10.71
C LEU A 79 -7.43 -15.67 -10.28
N LYS A 80 -6.32 -14.94 -10.29
CA LYS A 80 -5.05 -15.44 -9.77
C LYS A 80 -4.68 -14.73 -8.49
N MET A 81 -4.50 -15.51 -7.43
CA MET A 81 -4.05 -14.99 -6.15
C MET A 81 -2.58 -15.26 -5.94
N ILE A 82 -1.83 -14.22 -5.61
CA ILE A 82 -0.40 -14.31 -5.38
C ILE A 82 -0.11 -13.80 -3.98
N THR A 83 0.56 -14.63 -3.19
CA THR A 83 1.17 -14.15 -1.94
C THR A 83 2.65 -13.88 -2.18
N TYR A 84 3.08 -12.67 -1.89
CA TYR A 84 4.47 -12.24 -1.81
C TYR A 84 4.92 -12.24 -0.35
N GLY A 85 6.20 -12.47 -0.09
CA GLY A 85 6.80 -12.37 1.24
C GLY A 85 8.10 -13.16 1.38
N ALA A 86 8.70 -13.05 2.57
CA ALA A 86 10.09 -13.39 2.90
C ALA A 86 11.11 -12.57 2.08
N ARG A 87 12.07 -11.95 2.79
CA ARG A 87 13.20 -11.25 2.15
C ARG A 87 14.42 -12.16 2.11
N TRP A 88 15.10 -12.13 0.97
CA TRP A 88 16.45 -12.64 0.84
C TRP A 88 17.38 -11.81 1.74
N ASN A 89 18.18 -12.48 2.56
CA ASN A 89 19.24 -11.82 3.33
C ASN A 89 20.55 -11.94 2.55
N ASP A 90 20.97 -10.86 1.91
CA ASP A 90 22.21 -10.80 1.13
C ASP A 90 23.47 -11.13 1.94
N ARG A 91 23.44 -10.94 3.27
CA ARG A 91 24.60 -11.22 4.15
C ARG A 91 24.77 -12.70 4.46
N THR A 92 23.67 -13.44 4.54
CA THR A 92 23.71 -14.88 4.86
C THR A 92 23.46 -15.75 3.64
N ALA A 93 23.09 -15.17 2.50
CA ALA A 93 22.60 -15.89 1.32
C ALA A 93 21.47 -16.88 1.67
N GLU A 94 20.66 -16.50 2.65
CA GLU A 94 19.52 -17.26 3.12
C GLU A 94 18.29 -16.37 3.05
N TRP A 95 17.19 -16.93 2.61
CA TRP A 95 15.89 -16.35 2.89
C TRP A 95 15.64 -16.46 4.40
N THR A 96 15.30 -15.37 5.06
CA THR A 96 15.09 -15.38 6.51
C THR A 96 13.68 -14.96 6.88
N ILE A 97 13.13 -15.64 7.88
CA ILE A 97 11.87 -15.28 8.57
C ILE A 97 12.12 -14.18 9.62
N LYS A 98 13.39 -13.81 9.80
CA LYS A 98 13.78 -12.84 10.81
C LYS A 98 13.24 -11.46 10.39
N PRO A 99 12.60 -10.73 11.33
CA PRO A 99 12.34 -9.31 11.16
C PRO A 99 13.61 -8.62 10.69
N VAL A 100 13.54 -7.85 9.61
CA VAL A 100 14.68 -7.07 9.14
C VAL A 100 14.92 -5.89 10.08
N ARG A 101 13.87 -5.46 10.80
CA ARG A 101 13.90 -4.34 11.72
C ARG A 101 13.25 -4.70 13.06
N PRO A 102 13.67 -4.08 14.19
CA PRO A 102 13.19 -4.46 15.53
C PRO A 102 11.67 -4.34 15.75
N TYR A 103 11.03 -3.43 15.01
CA TYR A 103 9.58 -3.17 15.08
C TYR A 103 8.75 -4.06 14.16
N GLN A 104 9.37 -4.97 13.40
CA GLN A 104 8.67 -5.95 12.57
C GLN A 104 8.47 -7.27 13.32
N PHE A 105 7.53 -8.07 12.83
CA PHE A 105 7.24 -9.40 13.34
C PHE A 105 7.10 -10.41 12.21
N GLY A 106 7.65 -11.60 12.44
CA GLY A 106 7.40 -12.81 11.66
C GLY A 106 7.50 -12.64 10.15
N LEU A 107 6.70 -13.43 9.44
CA LEU A 107 6.51 -13.31 8.01
C LEU A 107 5.60 -12.12 7.69
N ARG A 108 6.12 -11.26 6.82
CA ARG A 108 5.38 -10.17 6.18
C ARG A 108 5.05 -10.57 4.75
N GLY A 109 3.94 -10.08 4.24
CA GLY A 109 3.57 -10.37 2.88
C GLY A 109 2.52 -9.44 2.30
N GLU A 110 2.30 -9.65 1.01
CA GLU A 110 1.23 -9.01 0.25
C GLU A 110 0.37 -10.11 -0.33
N LEU A 111 -0.95 -9.98 -0.21
CA LEU A 111 -1.89 -10.82 -0.95
C LEU A 111 -2.45 -10.01 -2.11
N VAL A 112 -2.12 -10.43 -3.32
CA VAL A 112 -2.53 -9.77 -4.56
C VAL A 112 -3.56 -10.64 -5.28
N PHE A 113 -4.71 -10.04 -5.59
CA PHE A 113 -5.75 -10.59 -6.44
C PHE A 113 -5.55 -10.01 -7.84
N LEU A 114 -5.09 -10.82 -8.78
CA LEU A 114 -4.93 -10.45 -10.19
C LEU A 114 -6.14 -10.91 -11.00
N PHE A 115 -6.74 -10.00 -11.75
CA PHE A 115 -7.89 -10.25 -12.62
C PHE A 115 -7.39 -10.39 -14.07
N GLN A 116 -7.04 -11.62 -14.47
CA GLN A 116 -6.46 -11.90 -15.79
C GLN A 116 -7.57 -11.91 -16.85
N LEU A 117 -7.72 -10.79 -17.57
CA LEU A 117 -8.83 -10.56 -18.49
C LEU A 117 -8.80 -11.49 -19.70
N PHE A 118 -9.98 -11.93 -20.15
CA PHE A 118 -10.11 -12.70 -21.39
C PHE A 118 -10.27 -11.78 -22.59
N LEU A 119 -9.54 -12.03 -23.66
CA LEU A 119 -9.69 -11.31 -24.93
C LEU A 119 -10.70 -12.02 -25.81
N THR A 120 -11.43 -11.28 -26.66
CA THR A 120 -12.45 -11.86 -27.56
C THR A 120 -11.85 -12.79 -28.61
N ASN A 121 -10.53 -12.75 -28.82
CA ASN A 121 -9.81 -13.70 -29.67
C ASN A 121 -9.44 -15.02 -28.95
N GLY A 122 -9.87 -15.20 -27.70
CA GLY A 122 -9.61 -16.40 -26.89
C GLY A 122 -8.32 -16.33 -26.06
N ASN A 123 -7.45 -15.35 -26.29
CA ASN A 123 -6.22 -15.17 -25.52
C ASN A 123 -6.50 -14.52 -24.16
N GLN A 124 -5.49 -14.48 -23.29
CA GLN A 124 -5.53 -13.74 -22.04
C GLN A 124 -4.71 -12.47 -22.14
N TRP A 125 -5.21 -11.40 -21.53
CA TRP A 125 -4.44 -10.19 -21.28
C TRP A 125 -3.46 -10.45 -20.13
N THR A 126 -2.16 -10.33 -20.41
CA THR A 126 -1.10 -10.65 -19.44
C THR A 126 -0.28 -9.44 -19.01
N VAL A 127 -0.42 -8.29 -19.68
CA VAL A 127 0.35 -7.07 -19.40
C VAL A 127 -0.37 -6.24 -18.34
N GLU A 128 0.13 -6.24 -17.10
CA GLU A 128 -0.47 -5.44 -16.01
C GLU A 128 -2.00 -5.66 -15.86
N PRO A 129 -2.46 -6.90 -15.65
CA PRO A 129 -3.87 -7.14 -15.39
C PRO A 129 -4.33 -6.30 -14.19
N PRO A 130 -5.60 -5.84 -14.17
CA PRO A 130 -6.15 -5.18 -13.00
C PRO A 130 -5.89 -6.01 -11.75
N TYR A 131 -5.66 -5.33 -10.63
CA TYR A 131 -5.36 -6.03 -9.39
C TYR A 131 -5.85 -5.28 -8.15
N MET A 132 -6.05 -6.03 -7.08
CA MET A 132 -6.26 -5.53 -5.73
C MET A 132 -5.20 -6.15 -4.83
N LYS A 133 -4.68 -5.39 -3.86
CA LYS A 133 -3.69 -5.88 -2.89
C LYS A 133 -4.06 -5.52 -1.47
N LEU A 134 -3.68 -6.39 -0.55
CA LEU A 134 -3.67 -6.11 0.88
C LEU A 134 -2.32 -6.50 1.48
N TYR A 135 -1.96 -5.82 2.56
CA TYR A 135 -0.69 -5.96 3.24
C TYR A 135 -0.87 -6.72 4.54
N ILE A 136 0.01 -7.67 4.81
CA ILE A 136 -0.06 -8.59 5.95
C ILE A 136 1.20 -8.45 6.78
N ASN A 137 1.02 -8.11 8.06
CA ASN A 137 2.08 -7.80 9.04
C ASN A 137 3.07 -6.72 8.55
N GLU A 138 2.71 -5.95 7.53
CA GLU A 138 3.57 -4.90 7.00
C GLU A 138 3.43 -3.63 7.83
N THR A 139 4.56 -3.17 8.35
CA THR A 139 4.64 -2.02 9.26
C THR A 139 4.88 -0.70 8.53
N GLU A 140 5.29 -0.79 7.25
CA GLU A 140 5.74 0.35 6.45
C GLU A 140 4.64 0.90 5.52
N THR A 141 3.45 0.29 5.51
CA THR A 141 2.35 0.61 4.57
C THR A 141 1.10 1.17 5.23
N GLY A 142 1.18 1.54 6.51
CA GLY A 142 0.06 2.05 7.32
C GLY A 142 -0.48 3.43 6.96
N GLY A 143 -0.16 3.95 5.78
CA GLY A 143 -0.67 5.22 5.30
C GLY A 143 -0.27 5.38 3.86
N HIS A 144 -1.21 5.76 3.02
CA HIS A 144 -1.11 5.82 1.56
C HIS A 144 -0.01 6.76 1.00
N ALA A 145 0.85 7.30 1.84
CA ALA A 145 2.06 8.00 1.46
C ALA A 145 3.09 7.74 2.58
N GLY A 146 4.06 6.85 2.33
CA GLY A 146 5.26 6.81 3.14
C GLY A 146 5.81 8.24 3.28
N LEU A 147 6.38 8.57 4.43
CA LEU A 147 7.06 9.86 4.55
C LEU A 147 8.23 9.89 3.57
N LEU A 148 8.21 10.97 2.78
CA LEU A 148 9.28 11.59 2.00
C LEU A 148 10.04 10.65 1.05
N ASN A 149 10.36 11.16 -0.13
CA ASN A 149 11.45 10.60 -0.93
C ASN A 149 12.81 10.66 -0.19
N ASP A 150 12.84 11.18 1.05
CA ASP A 150 14.00 11.20 1.93
C ASP A 150 14.29 9.81 2.50
N GLY A 151 15.57 9.52 2.63
CA GLY A 151 16.04 8.27 3.20
C GLY A 151 16.10 7.12 2.21
N GLU A 152 17.19 6.38 2.25
CA GLU A 152 17.30 5.08 1.60
C GLU A 152 16.41 4.02 2.28
N ALA A 153 16.16 2.91 1.57
CA ALA A 153 15.30 1.82 2.02
C ALA A 153 15.65 1.25 3.41
N ASN A 154 16.88 1.41 3.91
CA ASN A 154 17.30 0.91 5.22
C ASN A 154 17.52 2.01 6.27
N SER A 155 17.19 3.26 5.94
CA SER A 155 17.36 4.38 6.87
C SER A 155 16.28 4.41 7.96
N GLU A 156 16.61 5.07 9.08
CA GLU A 156 15.67 5.34 10.17
C GLU A 156 14.44 6.12 9.71
N LEU A 157 14.56 6.94 8.66
CA LEU A 157 13.45 7.71 8.10
C LEU A 157 12.33 6.82 7.54
N LYS A 158 12.65 5.60 7.08
CA LYS A 158 11.64 4.63 6.60
C LYS A 158 10.79 4.00 7.72
N LYS A 159 10.98 4.40 8.98
CA LYS A 159 10.11 4.00 10.10
C LYS A 159 8.85 4.87 10.22
N TYR A 160 8.90 6.07 9.67
CA TYR A 160 7.85 7.07 9.83
C TYR A 160 6.95 7.10 8.60
N PHE A 161 5.67 7.33 8.80
CA PHE A 161 4.69 7.47 7.71
C PHE A 161 3.58 8.45 8.06
N PHE A 162 2.96 9.02 7.03
CA PHE A 162 1.78 9.85 7.20
C PHE A 162 0.57 8.98 7.48
N VAL A 163 -0.28 9.42 8.38
CA VAL A 163 -1.55 8.75 8.67
C VAL A 163 -2.68 9.70 8.30
N SER A 164 -3.60 9.20 7.47
CA SER A 164 -4.86 9.89 7.18
C SER A 164 -5.71 9.97 8.46
N THR A 165 -6.68 10.87 8.50
CA THR A 165 -7.55 11.01 9.68
C THR A 165 -8.37 9.73 9.91
N LEU A 166 -8.49 9.30 11.17
CA LEU A 166 -9.43 8.24 11.54
C LEU A 166 -10.85 8.73 11.25
N ARG A 167 -11.54 8.05 10.33
CA ARG A 167 -12.95 8.35 9.99
C ARG A 167 -13.90 7.67 10.95
N SER A 168 -13.68 6.38 11.20
CA SER A 168 -14.55 5.59 12.07
C SER A 168 -13.88 4.29 12.53
N GLU A 169 -14.35 3.77 13.65
CA GLU A 169 -14.20 2.36 14.00
C GLU A 169 -15.40 1.61 13.41
N ILE A 170 -15.16 0.76 12.41
CA ILE A 170 -16.23 -0.03 11.76
C ILE A 170 -16.74 -1.11 12.70
N ALA A 171 -15.81 -1.76 13.42
CA ALA A 171 -16.06 -2.78 14.42
C ALA A 171 -14.81 -2.92 15.31
N PRO A 172 -14.90 -3.59 16.48
CA PRO A 172 -13.73 -3.87 17.30
C PRO A 172 -12.61 -4.55 16.52
N GLY A 173 -11.48 -3.86 16.38
CA GLY A 173 -10.33 -4.33 15.61
C GLY A 173 -10.36 -4.01 14.11
N VAL A 174 -11.26 -3.13 13.66
CA VAL A 174 -11.38 -2.67 12.28
C VAL A 174 -11.55 -1.15 12.25
N HIS A 175 -10.48 -0.44 11.89
CA HIS A 175 -10.48 1.02 11.75
C HIS A 175 -10.51 1.45 10.29
N TYR A 176 -11.28 2.49 9.99
CA TYR A 176 -11.26 3.17 8.70
C TYR A 176 -10.58 4.54 8.82
N TYR A 177 -9.53 4.73 8.03
CA TYR A 177 -8.82 5.99 7.86
C TYR A 177 -9.06 6.54 6.46
N ASN A 178 -9.19 7.86 6.33
CA ASN A 178 -9.31 8.50 5.01
C ASN A 178 -8.89 9.97 5.05
N SER A 179 -8.43 10.49 3.90
CA SER A 179 -8.20 11.93 3.73
C SER A 179 -9.52 12.69 3.54
N LEU A 180 -9.45 14.01 3.66
CA LEU A 180 -10.55 14.90 3.30
C LEU A 180 -10.90 14.83 1.80
N THR A 181 -9.91 14.51 0.95
CA THR A 181 -10.07 14.40 -0.50
C THR A 181 -10.55 13.02 -0.97
N ASN A 182 -10.74 12.06 -0.07
CA ASN A 182 -11.16 10.69 -0.39
C ASN A 182 -10.25 9.99 -1.42
N THR A 183 -8.94 10.20 -1.30
CA THR A 183 -7.92 9.63 -2.21
C THR A 183 -6.98 8.64 -1.53
N SER A 184 -7.00 8.55 -0.21
CA SER A 184 -6.00 7.81 0.56
C SER A 184 -6.64 6.94 1.65
N GLY A 185 -7.86 6.47 1.39
CA GLY A 185 -8.59 5.67 2.35
C GLY A 185 -8.00 4.28 2.54
N GLN A 186 -8.05 3.79 3.78
CA GLN A 186 -7.53 2.47 4.15
C GLN A 186 -8.30 1.88 5.34
N ILE A 187 -8.48 0.57 5.31
CA ILE A 187 -8.89 -0.22 6.47
C ILE A 187 -7.65 -0.79 7.15
N VAL A 188 -7.60 -0.67 8.47
CA VAL A 188 -6.62 -1.35 9.33
C VAL A 188 -7.34 -2.38 10.18
N VAL A 189 -6.88 -3.63 10.10
CA VAL A 189 -7.38 -4.75 10.88
C VAL A 189 -6.34 -5.15 11.92
N PHE A 190 -6.74 -5.15 13.18
CA PHE A 190 -5.83 -5.30 14.32
C PHE A 190 -6.56 -5.93 15.53
N ASN A 191 -5.79 -6.41 16.51
CA ASN A 191 -6.35 -6.97 17.74
C ASN A 191 -6.53 -5.84 18.77
N PRO A 192 -7.77 -5.46 19.13
CA PRO A 192 -8.02 -4.31 20.00
C PRO A 192 -7.64 -4.55 21.46
N LYS A 193 -7.27 -5.79 21.83
CA LYS A 193 -6.78 -6.13 23.19
C LYS A 193 -5.28 -5.86 23.37
N ARG A 194 -4.57 -5.44 22.33
CA ARG A 194 -3.13 -5.18 22.37
C ARG A 194 -2.85 -3.69 22.54
N ALA A 195 -1.57 -3.36 22.76
CA ALA A 195 -1.11 -1.97 22.72
C ALA A 195 -1.52 -1.29 21.39
N PRO A 196 -1.59 0.05 21.31
CA PRO A 196 -1.87 0.74 20.04
C PRO A 196 -0.89 0.31 18.95
N TYR A 197 -1.35 0.04 17.73
CA TYR A 197 -0.48 -0.41 16.63
C TYR A 197 0.40 0.71 16.06
N TRP A 198 0.00 1.98 16.21
CA TRP A 198 0.81 3.14 15.85
C TRP A 198 1.02 4.06 17.06
N LEU A 199 2.17 4.75 17.05
CA LEU A 199 2.53 5.76 18.03
C LEU A 199 2.77 7.10 17.32
N PRO A 200 2.36 8.23 17.94
CA PRO A 200 2.75 9.54 17.46
C PRO A 200 4.27 9.70 17.54
N VAL A 201 4.83 10.31 16.50
CA VAL A 201 6.24 10.74 16.45
C VAL A 201 6.29 12.17 16.93
N THR A 202 7.33 12.56 17.66
CA THR A 202 7.53 13.97 18.05
C THR A 202 8.30 14.73 16.99
N VAL A 203 8.17 16.07 16.95
CA VAL A 203 8.98 16.90 16.05
C VAL A 203 10.47 16.64 16.26
N ARG A 204 10.92 16.54 17.52
CA ARG A 204 12.30 16.22 17.90
C ARG A 204 12.78 14.88 17.35
N GLU A 205 11.97 13.83 17.51
CA GLU A 205 12.33 12.50 17.02
C GLU A 205 12.57 12.52 15.50
N LEU A 206 11.68 13.16 14.75
CA LEU A 206 11.76 13.21 13.30
C LEU A 206 12.88 14.12 12.80
N THR A 207 13.04 15.33 13.37
CA THR A 207 14.09 16.27 12.97
C THR A 207 15.47 15.71 13.26
N GLN A 208 15.66 15.05 14.40
CA GLN A 208 16.92 14.39 14.74
C GLN A 208 17.23 13.24 13.77
N ALA A 209 16.22 12.47 13.36
CA ALA A 209 16.39 11.42 12.36
C ALA A 209 16.81 11.99 10.99
N LYS A 210 16.19 13.11 10.55
CA LYS A 210 16.58 13.81 9.31
C LYS A 210 18.01 14.33 9.38
N LEU A 211 18.36 15.05 10.45
CA LEU A 211 19.70 15.58 10.66
C LEU A 211 20.76 14.46 10.66
N ASN A 212 20.49 13.36 11.35
CA ASN A 212 21.40 12.21 11.39
C ASN A 212 21.60 11.56 10.01
N TYR A 213 20.54 11.51 9.20
CA TYR A 213 20.61 10.98 7.84
C TYR A 213 21.48 11.88 6.94
N TYR A 214 21.16 13.18 6.87
CA TYR A 214 21.84 14.11 5.97
C TYR A 214 23.29 14.44 6.37
N LYS A 215 23.60 14.41 7.67
CA LYS A 215 24.95 14.70 8.19
C LYS A 215 26.05 13.83 7.57
N ASN A 216 25.72 12.57 7.27
CA ASN A 216 26.68 11.57 6.79
C ASN A 216 26.57 11.29 5.29
N GLY A 217 25.76 12.06 4.56
CA GLY A 217 25.51 11.86 3.15
C GLY A 217 26.55 12.50 2.22
N SER A 218 26.18 12.54 0.94
CA SER A 218 26.91 13.22 -0.13
C SER A 218 26.99 14.74 0.11
N GLU A 219 27.69 15.47 -0.77
CA GLU A 219 27.75 16.94 -0.68
C GLU A 219 26.37 17.60 -0.77
N SER A 220 25.46 17.08 -1.59
CA SER A 220 24.08 17.58 -1.66
C SER A 220 23.29 17.30 -0.37
N ASP A 221 23.55 16.18 0.30
CA ASP A 221 22.92 15.86 1.59
C ASP A 221 23.41 16.82 2.68
N LYS A 222 24.69 17.20 2.65
CA LYS A 222 25.23 18.21 3.59
C LYS A 222 24.57 19.57 3.41
N ALA A 223 24.30 20.00 2.17
CA ALA A 223 23.56 21.24 1.93
C ALA A 223 22.15 21.19 2.55
N VAL A 224 21.48 20.04 2.51
CA VAL A 224 20.18 19.84 3.18
C VAL A 224 20.33 19.87 4.71
N TYR A 225 21.38 19.25 5.24
CA TYR A 225 21.69 19.32 6.68
C TYR A 225 21.90 20.76 7.15
N ASP A 226 22.75 21.51 6.45
CA ASP A 226 23.11 22.89 6.79
C ASP A 226 21.90 23.83 6.69
N PHE A 227 20.94 23.53 5.81
CA PHE A 227 19.66 24.22 5.74
C PHE A 227 18.74 23.88 6.94
N ILE A 228 18.56 22.61 7.26
CA ILE A 228 17.60 22.16 8.29
C ILE A 228 18.09 22.50 9.70
N LYS A 229 19.39 22.38 9.98
CA LYS A 229 19.96 22.52 11.33
C LYS A 229 19.59 23.84 12.02
N PRO A 230 19.78 25.03 11.42
CA PRO A 230 19.42 26.29 12.09
C PRO A 230 17.91 26.43 12.34
N ILE A 231 17.06 25.87 11.47
CA ILE A 231 15.60 25.88 11.66
C ILE A 231 15.23 25.08 12.91
N VAL A 232 15.79 23.87 13.04
CA VAL A 232 15.55 22.99 14.19
C VAL A 232 16.10 23.60 15.48
N ASP A 233 17.28 24.25 15.43
CA ASP A 233 17.87 24.92 16.59
C ASP A 233 17.05 26.12 17.09
N ALA A 234 16.25 26.74 16.21
CA ALA A 234 15.36 27.85 16.55
C ALA A 234 14.00 27.40 17.12
N MET A 235 13.66 26.10 17.03
CA MET A 235 12.39 25.59 17.55
C MET A 235 12.36 25.60 19.08
N GLY A 236 11.21 25.98 19.64
CA GLY A 236 10.97 25.93 21.09
C GLY A 236 10.83 24.50 21.60
N GLU A 237 11.12 24.30 22.89
CA GLU A 237 10.98 22.99 23.55
C GLU A 237 9.55 22.42 23.47
N GLU A 238 8.54 23.29 23.54
CA GLU A 238 7.13 22.89 23.39
C GLU A 238 6.87 22.30 21.99
N GLU A 239 7.33 22.96 20.93
CA GLU A 239 7.16 22.50 19.55
C GLU A 239 7.95 21.21 19.30
N LEU A 240 9.19 21.13 19.78
CA LEU A 240 10.03 19.95 19.63
C LEU A 240 9.40 18.70 20.29
N ASN A 241 8.69 18.88 21.40
CA ASN A 241 8.06 17.78 22.13
C ASN A 241 6.61 17.51 21.68
N ALA A 242 6.03 18.35 20.82
CA ALA A 242 4.70 18.15 20.26
C ALA A 242 4.68 16.98 19.24
N PRO A 243 3.51 16.36 19.00
CA PRO A 243 3.36 15.41 17.91
C PRO A 243 3.68 16.05 16.56
N ALA A 244 4.39 15.32 15.71
CA ALA A 244 4.82 15.75 14.40
C ALA A 244 3.68 15.64 13.38
N PHE A 245 3.50 16.69 12.59
CA PHE A 245 2.60 16.71 11.45
C PHE A 245 3.35 17.15 10.19
N TYR A 246 2.84 16.70 9.04
CA TYR A 246 3.35 17.03 7.72
C TYR A 246 2.99 18.45 7.32
N GLY A 247 3.97 19.21 6.87
CA GLY A 247 3.81 20.60 6.48
C GLY A 247 4.68 21.51 7.34
N SER A 248 5.26 22.53 6.74
CA SER A 248 5.86 23.68 7.41
C SER A 248 6.00 24.82 6.40
N GLU A 249 6.34 26.01 6.86
CA GLU A 249 6.69 27.12 5.96
C GLU A 249 7.91 26.74 5.08
N ASP A 250 8.83 25.94 5.63
CA ASP A 250 9.97 25.40 4.89
C ASP A 250 9.65 24.06 4.22
N ALA A 251 9.56 24.06 2.89
CA ALA A 251 9.28 22.85 2.12
C ALA A 251 10.33 21.72 2.29
N ILE A 252 11.55 22.06 2.73
CA ILE A 252 12.66 21.12 2.92
C ILE A 252 12.53 20.38 4.26
N LEU A 253 12.25 21.08 5.37
CA LEU A 253 12.02 20.41 6.65
C LEU A 253 10.68 19.67 6.63
N ASN A 254 9.62 20.35 6.20
CA ASN A 254 8.27 19.82 5.98
C ASN A 254 7.62 19.12 7.18
N VAL A 255 7.89 19.63 8.39
CA VAL A 255 7.45 19.07 9.67
C VAL A 255 7.08 20.21 10.61
N ASN A 256 5.96 20.08 11.32
CA ASN A 256 5.53 21.05 12.34
C ASN A 256 4.97 20.36 13.59
N GLY A 257 4.99 21.08 14.72
CA GLY A 257 4.29 20.71 15.96
C GLY A 257 2.93 21.39 16.14
N LYS A 258 2.42 22.07 15.11
CA LYS A 258 1.22 22.93 15.14
C LYS A 258 -0.08 22.19 14.79
N GLY A 259 -0.03 20.88 14.56
CA GLY A 259 -1.21 20.09 14.16
C GLY A 259 -1.66 20.31 12.71
N GLN A 260 -0.81 20.92 11.87
CA GLN A 260 -1.17 21.24 10.49
C GLN A 260 -0.81 20.08 9.56
N GLY A 261 -1.76 19.66 8.72
CA GLY A 261 -1.56 18.58 7.75
C GLY A 261 -1.75 17.18 8.32
N LEU A 262 -1.11 16.18 7.71
CA LEU A 262 -1.25 14.77 8.11
C LEU A 262 -0.36 14.45 9.30
N GLN A 263 -0.90 13.72 10.29
CA GLN A 263 -0.10 13.30 11.43
C GLN A 263 0.98 12.30 11.01
N ILE A 264 2.15 12.42 11.62
CA ILE A 264 3.28 11.52 11.39
C ILE A 264 3.34 10.50 12.52
N MET A 265 3.32 9.23 12.14
CA MET A 265 3.28 8.11 13.06
C MET A 265 4.43 7.12 12.77
N LYS A 266 4.67 6.22 13.72
CA LYS A 266 5.50 5.03 13.57
C LYS A 266 4.77 3.81 14.06
N PHE A 267 5.16 2.63 13.60
CA PHE A 267 4.60 1.38 14.12
C PHE A 267 5.07 1.13 15.56
N ASN A 268 4.16 0.66 16.42
CA ASN A 268 4.46 0.30 17.80
C ASN A 268 5.06 -1.12 17.89
N PRO A 269 6.34 -1.30 18.27
CA PRO A 269 6.94 -2.63 18.42
C PRO A 269 6.24 -3.51 19.45
N ASP A 270 5.60 -2.91 20.45
CA ASP A 270 4.92 -3.59 21.56
C ASP A 270 3.53 -4.11 21.17
N TYR A 271 3.04 -3.76 19.97
CA TYR A 271 1.80 -4.33 19.43
C TYR A 271 1.92 -5.84 19.18
N TRP A 272 3.12 -6.32 18.84
CA TRP A 272 3.30 -7.71 18.44
C TRP A 272 3.22 -8.66 19.62
N ASP A 273 2.35 -9.67 19.52
CA ASP A 273 2.45 -10.84 20.38
C ASP A 273 3.56 -11.73 19.84
N ARG A 274 4.73 -11.62 20.46
CA ARG A 274 5.91 -12.41 20.09
C ARG A 274 5.88 -13.86 20.56
N THR A 275 4.83 -14.26 21.29
CA THR A 275 4.61 -15.66 21.68
C THR A 275 3.91 -16.46 20.58
N LEU A 276 3.32 -15.79 19.58
CA LEU A 276 2.73 -16.42 18.40
C LEU A 276 3.81 -16.87 17.40
N PRO A 277 3.56 -17.91 16.60
CA PRO A 277 4.51 -18.34 15.59
C PRO A 277 4.70 -17.27 14.51
N PRO A 278 5.87 -17.22 13.83
CA PRO A 278 6.18 -16.24 12.78
C PRO A 278 5.18 -16.22 11.62
N SER A 279 4.46 -17.32 11.40
CA SER A 279 3.40 -17.48 10.39
C SER A 279 2.05 -16.87 10.76
N SER A 280 1.92 -16.30 11.97
CA SER A 280 0.66 -15.71 12.44
C SER A 280 0.38 -14.38 11.75
N ILE A 281 -0.90 -14.15 11.46
CA ILE A 281 -1.39 -12.90 10.88
C ILE A 281 -1.91 -12.04 12.02
N GLN A 282 -1.21 -10.96 12.32
CA GLN A 282 -1.50 -10.12 13.48
C GLN A 282 -1.96 -8.71 13.08
N TYR A 283 -1.73 -8.30 11.83
CA TYR A 283 -2.03 -6.95 11.35
C TYR A 283 -2.29 -6.99 9.84
N ILE A 284 -3.35 -6.32 9.36
CA ILE A 284 -3.67 -6.24 7.92
C ILE A 284 -4.00 -4.78 7.56
N THR A 285 -3.50 -4.30 6.43
CA THR A 285 -3.92 -3.03 5.81
C THR A 285 -4.52 -3.28 4.44
N ILE A 286 -5.65 -2.64 4.14
CA ILE A 286 -6.38 -2.76 2.87
C ILE A 286 -6.66 -1.34 2.36
N PHE A 287 -6.40 -1.07 1.08
CA PHE A 287 -6.83 0.18 0.46
C PHE A 287 -8.34 0.21 0.29
N TYR A 288 -8.98 1.30 0.69
CA TYR A 288 -10.44 1.38 0.76
C TYR A 288 -10.94 2.82 0.71
N ASN A 289 -11.79 3.14 -0.25
CA ASN A 289 -12.50 4.42 -0.31
C ASN A 289 -14.01 4.14 -0.26
N GLU A 290 -14.69 4.63 0.79
CA GLU A 290 -16.11 4.39 1.02
C GLU A 290 -16.97 4.81 -0.19
N PHE A 291 -16.65 5.95 -0.82
CA PHE A 291 -17.35 6.47 -1.99
C PHE A 291 -16.59 6.25 -3.31
N GLY A 292 -15.53 5.45 -3.32
CA GLY A 292 -14.63 5.34 -4.46
C GLY A 292 -13.63 6.50 -4.54
N TYR A 293 -12.60 6.33 -5.37
CA TYR A 293 -11.50 7.28 -5.49
C TYR A 293 -11.98 8.64 -5.99
N ASN A 294 -11.55 9.72 -5.33
CA ASN A 294 -11.94 11.10 -5.66
C ASN A 294 -13.46 11.38 -5.60
N CYS A 295 -14.24 10.55 -4.90
CA CYS A 295 -15.67 10.77 -4.77
C CYS A 295 -16.06 11.21 -3.36
N ALA A 296 -16.92 12.23 -3.29
CA ALA A 296 -17.40 12.79 -2.03
C ALA A 296 -18.66 12.08 -1.50
N ASP A 297 -19.42 11.43 -2.40
CA ASP A 297 -20.70 10.79 -2.09
C ASP A 297 -21.01 9.63 -3.04
N GLU A 298 -22.10 8.93 -2.73
CA GLU A 298 -22.59 7.76 -3.48
C GLU A 298 -23.07 8.12 -4.91
N ASN A 299 -23.47 9.36 -5.18
CA ASN A 299 -23.88 9.77 -6.53
C ASN A 299 -22.67 9.95 -7.45
N CYS A 300 -21.61 10.58 -6.93
CA CYS A 300 -20.31 10.62 -7.61
C CYS A 300 -19.83 9.21 -7.93
N TRP A 301 -19.88 8.31 -6.93
CA TRP A 301 -19.48 6.91 -7.11
C TRP A 301 -20.22 6.25 -8.26
N LYS A 302 -21.56 6.28 -8.22
CA LYS A 302 -22.40 5.66 -9.26
C LYS A 302 -22.11 6.22 -10.65
N SER A 303 -21.90 7.53 -10.74
CA SER A 303 -21.52 8.18 -12.00
C SER A 303 -20.15 7.70 -12.50
N LYS A 304 -19.14 7.65 -11.63
CA LYS A 304 -17.78 7.22 -11.97
C LYS A 304 -17.73 5.74 -12.33
N LYS A 305 -18.44 4.90 -11.58
CA LYS A 305 -18.62 3.48 -11.89
C LYS A 305 -19.25 3.28 -13.27
N ALA A 306 -20.32 4.02 -13.60
CA ALA A 306 -20.96 3.93 -14.90
C ALA A 306 -20.07 4.42 -16.05
N GLU A 307 -19.31 5.50 -15.84
CA GLU A 307 -18.28 5.99 -16.75
C GLU A 307 -17.19 4.94 -16.97
N PHE A 308 -16.59 4.42 -15.90
CA PHE A 308 -15.56 3.39 -15.96
C PHE A 308 -16.06 2.15 -16.71
N TYR A 309 -17.27 1.68 -16.40
CA TYR A 309 -17.85 0.52 -17.07
C TYR A 309 -18.11 0.79 -18.56
N ARG A 310 -18.58 1.97 -18.93
CA ARG A 310 -18.80 2.33 -20.34
C ARG A 310 -17.47 2.34 -21.11
N ASP A 311 -16.42 2.85 -20.50
CA ASP A 311 -15.14 3.08 -21.17
C ASP A 311 -14.27 1.81 -21.21
N ASN A 312 -14.39 0.94 -20.20
CA ASN A 312 -13.58 -0.28 -20.08
C ASN A 312 -14.37 -1.56 -20.35
N GLY A 313 -15.68 -1.59 -20.08
CA GLY A 313 -16.55 -2.76 -20.22
C GLY A 313 -16.60 -3.69 -19.00
N HIS A 314 -15.93 -3.34 -17.89
CA HIS A 314 -16.00 -4.05 -16.61
C HIS A 314 -16.06 -3.10 -15.42
N SER A 315 -16.38 -3.64 -14.24
CA SER A 315 -16.27 -2.92 -12.97
C SER A 315 -14.81 -2.67 -12.59
N GLU A 316 -14.57 -1.56 -11.90
CA GLU A 316 -13.29 -1.31 -11.24
C GLU A 316 -13.16 -2.22 -10.02
N PHE A 317 -12.50 -3.38 -10.21
CA PHE A 317 -12.56 -4.50 -9.27
C PHE A 317 -12.11 -4.16 -7.86
N TRP A 318 -11.07 -3.36 -7.69
CA TRP A 318 -10.52 -3.04 -6.38
C TRP A 318 -11.47 -2.15 -5.54
N GLU A 319 -12.26 -1.29 -6.18
CA GLU A 319 -13.30 -0.51 -5.51
C GLU A 319 -14.56 -1.34 -5.27
N GLU A 320 -14.99 -2.11 -6.27
CA GLU A 320 -16.22 -2.89 -6.18
C GLU A 320 -16.14 -3.96 -5.08
N ILE A 321 -15.06 -4.75 -5.08
CA ILE A 321 -14.89 -5.90 -4.18
C ILE A 321 -14.83 -5.44 -2.72
N THR A 322 -14.11 -4.35 -2.45
CA THR A 322 -13.97 -3.86 -1.07
C THR A 322 -15.28 -3.30 -0.51
N LYS A 323 -16.24 -2.91 -1.38
CA LYS A 323 -17.61 -2.53 -0.99
C LYS A 323 -18.56 -3.73 -0.87
N GLU A 324 -18.26 -4.86 -1.48
CA GLU A 324 -19.06 -6.09 -1.39
C GLU A 324 -18.81 -6.89 -0.11
N ILE A 325 -17.61 -6.80 0.48
CA ILE A 325 -17.23 -7.62 1.63
C ILE A 325 -17.79 -7.06 2.96
N PRO A 326 -18.13 -7.93 3.93
CA PRO A 326 -18.56 -7.52 5.27
C PRO A 326 -17.35 -7.03 6.09
N LEU A 327 -17.08 -5.73 6.02
CA LEU A 327 -15.91 -5.10 6.68
C LEU A 327 -15.86 -5.36 8.19
N GLU A 328 -17.02 -5.44 8.85
CA GLU A 328 -17.14 -5.72 10.27
C GLU A 328 -16.59 -7.10 10.67
N LYS A 329 -16.49 -8.04 9.71
CA LYS A 329 -15.97 -9.39 9.95
C LYS A 329 -14.46 -9.50 9.73
N LEU A 330 -13.80 -8.47 9.20
CA LEU A 330 -12.36 -8.49 8.93
C LEU A 330 -11.55 -8.73 10.21
N GLY A 331 -12.01 -8.23 11.35
CA GLY A 331 -11.39 -8.47 12.65
C GLY A 331 -11.27 -9.95 13.03
N ASN A 332 -11.98 -10.87 12.36
CA ASN A 332 -11.85 -12.32 12.58
C ASN A 332 -10.71 -12.97 11.80
N LEU A 333 -10.06 -12.23 10.91
CA LEU A 333 -8.99 -12.74 10.03
C LEU A 333 -7.59 -12.67 10.66
N ILE A 334 -7.47 -12.07 11.83
CA ILE A 334 -6.22 -11.98 12.59
C ILE A 334 -6.19 -12.99 13.74
N ASP A 335 -5.00 -13.46 14.07
CA ASP A 335 -4.76 -14.36 15.19
C ASP A 335 -4.89 -13.61 16.52
N LYS A 336 -5.96 -13.95 17.26
CA LYS A 336 -6.24 -13.46 18.60
C LYS A 336 -5.80 -14.52 19.60
N LYS A 337 -4.90 -14.13 20.50
CA LYS A 337 -4.64 -14.86 21.74
C LYS A 337 -5.01 -13.96 22.91
#